data_AF-A0A966DAT8-F1
#
_entry.id   AF-A0A966DAT8-F1
#
_cell.length_a   1.000
_cell.length_b   1.000
_cell.length_c   1.000
_cell.angle_alpha   90.00
_cell.angle_beta   90.00
_cell.angle_gamma   90.00
#
_symmetry.space_group_name_H-M   'P 1'
#
loop_
_entity.id
_entity.type
_entity.pdbx_description
1 polymer ?
#
loop_
_entity_poly.entity_id
_entity_poly.type
_entity_poly.pdbx_seq_one_letter_code
_entity_poly.pdbx_strand_id
1 'polypeptide(L)'
;MKRKVVYSSLAMLIIALVLLLPLTAAGTKEQAKEPQFEGEVFWTVEGYDYDKLVAAAQAEGSLVARWQSGRAPQAAQAFEAKYGIKTVASPRFDDSENIERLRREVQAGNIQVDILGMDDGAIILSEFIPKGMVVSWTPPDLAKDIADAEEYPQVVYWQPCVIGYNSAIYSESPIKNLWELTEEKWRGKFVTCDPQIQPYMWHFFAAVIDHGDEFAQAYQDLYGKKLETKYENAGWEWVAQLFANNPIAVEHDTEVAKAIGSPGQTNPPIGIHTLTRHRDAKEQNLHLGFDPNVKPAVGFA
;
A
#
# COMPACT_ATOMS: atom_id res chain seq x y z
N MET A 1 -11.45 -81.35 -13.34
CA MET A 1 -10.28 -80.50 -13.64
C MET A 1 -10.64 -79.04 -13.40
N LYS A 2 -9.93 -78.40 -12.48
CA LYS A 2 -10.23 -77.06 -11.93
C LYS A 2 -9.75 -75.96 -12.89
N ARG A 3 -10.64 -75.03 -13.26
CA ARG A 3 -10.26 -73.65 -13.63
C ARG A 3 -10.56 -72.76 -12.43
N LYS A 4 -9.54 -72.24 -11.76
CA LYS A 4 -9.68 -71.18 -10.74
C LYS A 4 -8.58 -70.14 -10.90
N VAL A 5 -9.02 -68.97 -11.36
CA VAL A 5 -8.70 -67.62 -10.86
C VAL A 5 -7.22 -67.30 -10.62
N VAL A 6 -6.62 -66.67 -11.63
CA VAL A 6 -5.42 -65.83 -11.49
C VAL A 6 -5.88 -64.37 -11.53
N TYR A 7 -6.42 -63.85 -10.42
CA TYR A 7 -6.77 -62.41 -10.31
C TYR A 7 -6.53 -61.82 -8.91
N SER A 8 -6.00 -62.58 -7.94
CA SER A 8 -5.82 -62.10 -6.56
C SER A 8 -4.44 -61.52 -6.24
N SER A 9 -3.45 -61.65 -7.13
CA SER A 9 -2.08 -61.17 -6.84
C SER A 9 -1.72 -59.84 -7.49
N LEU A 10 -2.45 -59.41 -8.55
CA LEU A 10 -2.17 -58.16 -9.25
C LEU A 10 -2.93 -56.95 -8.64
N ALA A 11 -4.11 -57.19 -8.04
CA ALA A 11 -4.90 -56.15 -7.39
C ALA A 11 -4.35 -55.70 -6.03
N MET A 12 -3.66 -56.58 -5.29
CA MET A 12 -3.00 -56.19 -4.02
C MET A 12 -1.71 -55.41 -4.23
N LEU A 13 -1.03 -55.56 -5.38
CA LEU A 13 0.19 -54.80 -5.66
C LEU A 13 -0.12 -53.34 -6.03
N ILE A 14 -1.27 -53.07 -6.66
CA ILE A 14 -1.69 -51.71 -7.02
C ILE A 14 -2.23 -50.96 -5.78
N ILE A 15 -2.88 -51.65 -4.84
CA ILE A 15 -3.38 -51.02 -3.60
C ILE A 15 -2.23 -50.72 -2.61
N ALA A 16 -1.17 -51.54 -2.59
CA ALA A 16 0.01 -51.27 -1.77
C ALA A 16 0.89 -50.12 -2.32
N LEU A 17 0.84 -49.84 -3.63
CA LEU A 17 1.58 -48.73 -4.24
C LEU A 17 0.88 -47.37 -4.08
N VAL A 18 -0.41 -47.35 -3.73
CA VAL A 18 -1.20 -46.12 -3.54
C VAL A 18 -1.17 -45.61 -2.08
N LEU A 19 -0.67 -46.41 -1.13
CA LEU A 19 -0.60 -46.06 0.29
C LEU A 19 0.78 -45.56 0.78
N LEU A 20 1.71 -45.27 -0.13
CA LEU A 20 3.04 -44.72 0.16
C LEU A 20 3.25 -43.32 -0.46
N LEU A 21 2.17 -42.58 -0.71
CA LEU A 21 2.24 -41.12 -0.86
C LEU A 21 2.22 -40.52 0.55
N PRO A 22 3.31 -39.90 1.04
CA PRO A 22 3.17 -38.93 2.10
C PRO A 22 2.24 -37.85 1.56
N LEU A 23 1.11 -37.62 2.24
CA LEU A 23 0.40 -36.35 2.17
C LEU A 23 1.37 -35.28 2.69
N THR A 24 2.25 -34.78 1.84
CA THR A 24 2.84 -33.45 2.00
C THR A 24 2.01 -32.50 1.16
N ALA A 25 0.81 -32.19 1.66
CA ALA A 25 0.17 -30.91 1.40
C ALA A 25 0.89 -29.85 2.25
N ALA A 26 2.17 -29.66 1.98
CA ALA A 26 2.91 -28.47 2.35
C ALA A 26 3.26 -27.87 1.02
N GLY A 27 2.57 -26.78 0.64
CA GLY A 27 2.85 -26.06 -0.58
C GLY A 27 4.34 -25.76 -0.62
N THR A 28 5.06 -26.41 -1.54
CA THR A 28 6.36 -25.94 -1.95
C THR A 28 6.10 -24.53 -2.47
N LYS A 29 6.51 -23.51 -1.71
CA LYS A 29 6.74 -22.20 -2.28
C LYS A 29 7.71 -22.46 -3.42
N GLU A 30 7.21 -22.44 -4.64
CA GLU A 30 8.06 -22.40 -5.82
C GLU A 30 8.92 -21.16 -5.63
N GLN A 31 10.18 -21.40 -5.26
CA GLN A 31 11.16 -20.35 -5.09
C GLN A 31 11.26 -19.72 -6.47
N ALA A 32 10.75 -18.50 -6.62
CA ALA A 32 10.88 -17.74 -7.86
C ALA A 32 12.35 -17.81 -8.26
N LYS A 33 12.62 -18.26 -9.50
CA LYS A 33 14.00 -18.28 -10.01
C LYS A 33 14.55 -16.87 -9.86
N GLU A 34 15.68 -16.75 -9.17
CA GLU A 34 16.39 -15.48 -9.13
C GLU A 34 16.67 -15.02 -10.57
N PRO A 35 16.27 -13.80 -10.94
CA PRO A 35 16.55 -13.29 -12.26
C PRO A 35 18.06 -13.30 -12.50
N GLN A 36 18.49 -13.93 -13.59
CA GLN A 36 19.89 -13.95 -13.99
C GLN A 36 20.18 -12.69 -14.81
N PHE A 37 21.03 -11.83 -14.26
CA PHE A 37 21.50 -10.62 -14.96
C PHE A 37 22.82 -10.96 -15.67
N GLU A 38 22.92 -10.63 -16.95
CA GLU A 38 24.15 -10.81 -17.73
C GLU A 38 25.07 -9.60 -17.54
N GLY A 39 26.28 -9.79 -17.00
CA GLY A 39 27.28 -8.72 -16.87
C GLY A 39 28.16 -8.78 -15.62
N GLU A 40 29.06 -7.80 -15.46
CA GLU A 40 29.77 -7.56 -14.20
C GLU A 40 28.76 -7.07 -13.14
N VAL A 41 28.82 -7.64 -11.94
CA VAL A 41 27.85 -7.33 -10.88
C VAL A 41 28.37 -6.18 -10.03
N PHE A 42 27.81 -4.98 -10.22
CA PHE A 42 28.17 -3.77 -9.47
C PHE A 42 27.02 -3.16 -8.64
N TRP A 43 25.91 -3.88 -8.52
CA TRP A 43 24.65 -3.41 -7.92
C TRP A 43 24.15 -4.28 -6.75
N THR A 44 24.83 -5.39 -6.45
CA THR A 44 24.58 -6.24 -5.27
C THR A 44 25.43 -5.80 -4.09
N VAL A 45 25.11 -6.29 -2.88
CA VAL A 45 25.85 -5.97 -1.65
C VAL A 45 27.35 -6.30 -1.78
N GLU A 46 27.70 -7.45 -2.34
CA GLU A 46 29.10 -7.90 -2.46
C GLU A 46 29.86 -7.19 -3.58
N GLY A 47 29.15 -6.75 -4.63
CA GLY A 47 29.74 -6.16 -5.83
C GLY A 47 29.65 -4.64 -5.89
N TYR A 48 29.03 -3.97 -4.92
CA TYR A 48 28.61 -2.59 -5.05
C TYR A 48 29.76 -1.63 -5.42
N ASP A 49 29.60 -0.97 -6.55
CA ASP A 49 30.47 0.11 -7.02
C ASP A 49 29.60 1.17 -7.68
N TYR A 50 29.38 2.28 -6.97
CA TYR A 50 28.49 3.34 -7.40
C TYR A 50 28.92 4.00 -8.72
N ASP A 51 30.23 4.19 -8.92
CA ASP A 51 30.72 4.85 -10.13
C ASP A 51 30.55 3.94 -11.35
N LYS A 52 30.80 2.63 -11.19
CA LYS A 52 30.52 1.65 -12.24
C LYS A 52 29.02 1.52 -12.52
N LEU A 53 28.17 1.54 -11.49
CA LEU A 53 26.72 1.52 -11.63
C LEU A 53 26.22 2.72 -12.45
N VAL A 54 26.68 3.92 -12.12
CA VAL A 54 26.32 5.14 -12.86
C VAL A 54 26.83 5.07 -14.29
N ALA A 55 28.08 4.66 -14.52
CA ALA A 55 28.65 4.54 -15.86
C ALA A 55 27.90 3.53 -16.74
N ALA A 56 27.47 2.40 -16.16
CA ALA A 56 26.66 1.41 -16.87
C ALA A 56 25.27 1.98 -17.24
N ALA A 57 24.57 2.60 -16.29
CA ALA A 57 23.26 3.21 -16.55
C ALA A 57 23.34 4.36 -17.59
N GLN A 58 24.44 5.12 -17.60
CA GLN A 58 24.69 6.12 -18.64
C GLN A 58 24.87 5.51 -20.03
N ALA A 59 25.45 4.31 -20.14
CA ALA A 59 25.61 3.60 -21.40
C ALA A 59 24.27 3.05 -21.94
N GLU A 60 23.33 2.69 -21.07
CA GLU A 60 21.96 2.29 -21.43
C GLU A 60 21.11 3.48 -21.94
N GLY A 61 21.38 4.68 -21.42
CA GLY A 61 20.95 5.96 -22.01
C GLY A 61 19.55 6.46 -21.63
N SER A 62 18.61 5.60 -21.25
CA SER A 62 17.29 6.03 -20.79
C SER A 62 16.68 5.15 -19.71
N LEU A 63 15.80 5.75 -18.91
CA LEU A 63 15.08 5.13 -17.79
C LEU A 63 13.59 5.47 -17.86
N VAL A 64 12.73 4.47 -17.72
CA VAL A 64 11.28 4.63 -17.62
C VAL A 64 10.83 4.35 -16.18
N ALA A 65 10.41 5.39 -15.48
CA ALA A 65 9.90 5.30 -14.12
C ALA A 65 8.41 5.60 -14.08
N ARG A 66 7.58 4.67 -13.58
CA ARG A 66 6.16 4.87 -13.31
C ARG A 66 5.95 5.08 -11.81
N TRP A 67 5.38 6.23 -11.45
CA TRP A 67 5.25 6.67 -10.05
C TRP A 67 3.94 7.46 -9.86
N GLN A 68 3.22 7.23 -8.76
CA GLN A 68 1.92 7.88 -8.48
C GLN A 68 2.01 9.33 -7.98
N SER A 69 3.23 9.77 -7.66
CA SER A 69 3.50 11.05 -7.05
C SER A 69 3.55 12.14 -8.12
N GLY A 70 2.79 13.21 -7.91
CA GLY A 70 2.90 14.42 -8.74
C GLY A 70 4.27 15.10 -8.70
N ARG A 71 5.22 14.59 -7.88
CA ARG A 71 6.62 15.06 -7.81
C ARG A 71 7.57 14.29 -8.71
N ALA A 72 7.13 13.20 -9.32
CA ALA A 72 7.96 12.39 -10.21
C ALA A 72 8.58 13.23 -11.35
N PRO A 73 7.90 14.22 -11.97
CA PRO A 73 8.51 15.06 -12.99
C PRO A 73 9.70 15.90 -12.49
N GLN A 74 9.63 16.44 -11.26
CA GLN A 74 10.72 17.22 -10.67
C GLN A 74 11.91 16.32 -10.29
N ALA A 75 11.64 15.13 -9.76
CA ALA A 75 12.67 14.14 -9.47
C ALA A 75 13.39 13.68 -10.74
N ALA A 76 12.61 13.43 -11.80
CA ALA A 76 13.12 13.10 -13.14
C ALA A 76 14.05 14.20 -13.67
N GLN A 77 13.65 15.47 -13.65
CA GLN A 77 14.49 16.59 -14.08
C GLN A 77 15.81 16.69 -13.29
N ALA A 78 15.74 16.52 -11.96
CA ALA A 78 16.94 16.53 -11.11
C ALA A 78 17.88 15.35 -11.41
N PHE A 79 17.30 14.17 -11.67
CA PHE A 79 18.04 12.96 -12.06
C PHE A 79 18.73 13.15 -13.42
N GLU A 80 18.02 13.65 -14.44
CA GLU A 80 18.62 13.93 -15.76
C GLU A 80 19.77 14.94 -15.65
N ALA A 81 19.59 15.99 -14.85
CA ALA A 81 20.62 17.02 -14.68
C ALA A 81 21.87 16.48 -13.97
N LYS A 82 21.70 15.56 -13.01
CA LYS A 82 22.80 14.98 -12.24
C LYS A 82 23.56 13.93 -13.03
N TYR A 83 22.86 13.05 -13.74
CA TYR A 83 23.47 11.86 -14.35
C TYR A 83 23.53 11.88 -15.88
N GLY A 84 22.84 12.81 -16.55
CA GLY A 84 22.77 12.85 -18.01
C GLY A 84 21.96 11.72 -18.64
N ILE A 85 21.31 10.88 -17.82
CA ILE A 85 20.45 9.78 -18.25
C ILE A 85 19.06 10.35 -18.56
N LYS A 86 18.47 9.99 -19.70
CA LYS A 86 17.13 10.47 -20.05
C LYS A 86 16.08 9.73 -19.26
N THR A 87 15.10 10.47 -18.74
CA THR A 87 13.97 9.90 -18.03
C THR A 87 12.72 10.07 -18.88
N VAL A 88 12.03 8.97 -19.13
CA VAL A 88 10.64 9.05 -19.60
C VAL A 88 9.80 9.32 -18.37
N ALA A 89 9.65 10.60 -18.05
CA ALA A 89 8.78 11.05 -16.96
C ALA A 89 7.38 10.55 -17.27
N SER A 90 6.98 9.51 -16.56
CA SER A 90 5.65 8.96 -16.64
C SER A 90 4.63 10.05 -16.28
N PRO A 91 3.54 10.23 -17.04
CA PRO A 91 2.36 10.89 -16.47
C PRO A 91 2.00 10.19 -15.16
N ARG A 92 1.45 10.94 -14.21
CA ARG A 92 0.99 10.37 -12.94
C ARG A 92 0.08 9.18 -13.25
N PHE A 93 0.51 7.99 -12.86
CA PHE A 93 -0.30 6.78 -12.97
C PHE A 93 -0.79 6.40 -11.58
N ASP A 94 -2.09 6.20 -11.44
CA ASP A 94 -2.66 5.64 -10.23
C ASP A 94 -2.28 4.15 -10.11
N ASP A 95 -2.19 3.65 -8.87
CA ASP A 95 -1.73 2.27 -8.61
C ASP A 95 -2.56 1.21 -9.33
N SER A 96 -3.88 1.36 -9.39
CA SER A 96 -4.76 0.43 -10.13
C SER A 96 -4.42 0.34 -11.61
N GLU A 97 -4.07 1.47 -12.24
CA GLU A 97 -3.64 1.49 -13.64
C GLU A 97 -2.27 0.82 -13.79
N ASN A 98 -1.33 1.12 -12.90
CA ASN A 98 0.00 0.52 -12.91
C ASN A 98 -0.04 -1.00 -12.78
N ILE A 99 -0.90 -1.51 -11.89
CA ILE A 99 -1.10 -2.95 -11.65
C ILE A 99 -1.57 -3.63 -12.94
N GLU A 100 -2.65 -3.14 -13.53
CA GLU A 100 -3.21 -3.73 -14.74
C GLU A 100 -2.25 -3.63 -15.93
N ARG A 101 -1.52 -2.51 -16.04
CA ARG A 101 -0.54 -2.30 -17.10
C ARG A 101 0.64 -3.25 -16.98
N LEU A 102 1.22 -3.39 -15.79
CA LEU A 102 2.33 -4.32 -15.56
C LEU A 102 1.92 -5.76 -15.85
N ARG A 103 0.74 -6.20 -15.39
CA ARG A 103 0.21 -7.54 -15.70
C ARG A 103 0.14 -7.79 -17.21
N ARG A 104 -0.36 -6.83 -17.99
CA ARG A 104 -0.44 -6.93 -19.45
C ARG A 104 0.93 -6.92 -20.13
N GLU A 105 1.85 -6.07 -19.67
CA GLU A 105 3.23 -6.00 -20.17
C GLU A 105 3.97 -7.32 -19.98
N VAL A 106 3.87 -7.91 -18.77
CA VAL A 106 4.45 -9.23 -18.47
C VAL A 106 3.78 -10.32 -19.31
N GLN A 107 2.46 -10.35 -19.40
CA GLN A 107 1.73 -11.34 -20.20
C GLN A 107 2.10 -11.25 -21.69
N ALA A 108 2.33 -10.05 -22.21
CA ALA A 108 2.74 -9.82 -23.60
C ALA A 108 4.24 -10.09 -23.83
N GLY A 109 5.04 -10.29 -22.78
CA GLY A 109 6.49 -10.38 -22.88
C GLY A 109 7.13 -9.08 -23.36
N ASN A 110 6.49 -7.93 -23.09
CA ASN A 110 6.91 -6.61 -23.55
C ASN A 110 6.83 -5.60 -22.41
N ILE A 111 7.77 -5.70 -21.48
CA ILE A 111 7.91 -4.82 -20.31
C ILE A 111 8.45 -3.46 -20.78
N GLN A 112 7.84 -2.37 -20.31
CA GLN A 112 8.15 -1.01 -20.74
C GLN A 112 8.60 -0.12 -19.58
N VAL A 113 8.73 -0.67 -18.38
CA VAL A 113 9.06 0.06 -17.15
C VAL A 113 10.31 -0.51 -16.51
N ASP A 114 11.16 0.37 -16.00
CA ASP A 114 12.37 0.00 -15.27
C ASP A 114 12.17 0.19 -13.76
N ILE A 115 11.44 1.23 -13.34
CA ILE A 115 11.15 1.53 -11.94
C ILE A 115 9.65 1.70 -11.73
N LEU A 116 9.12 1.00 -10.72
CA LEU A 116 7.76 1.16 -10.22
C LEU A 116 7.80 1.70 -8.79
N GLY A 117 7.14 2.84 -8.57
CA GLY A 117 6.81 3.33 -7.23
C GLY A 117 5.30 3.28 -7.03
N MET A 118 4.88 2.57 -5.98
CA MET A 118 3.47 2.28 -5.66
C MET A 118 3.25 2.38 -4.15
N ASP A 119 2.01 2.68 -3.74
CA ASP A 119 1.60 2.70 -2.33
C ASP A 119 1.03 1.31 -1.95
N ASP A 120 0.61 0.51 -2.93
CA ASP A 120 0.14 -0.86 -2.73
C ASP A 120 1.30 -1.86 -2.50
N GLY A 121 1.84 -1.88 -1.27
CA GLY A 121 2.85 -2.88 -0.87
C GLY A 121 2.32 -4.32 -0.86
N ALA A 122 1.01 -4.52 -0.64
CA ALA A 122 0.39 -5.83 -0.57
C ALA A 122 0.44 -6.55 -1.93
N ILE A 123 0.15 -5.86 -3.04
CA ILE A 123 0.24 -6.48 -4.37
C ILE A 123 1.69 -6.80 -4.78
N ILE A 124 2.64 -5.96 -4.36
CA ILE A 124 4.08 -6.20 -4.60
C ILE A 124 4.51 -7.52 -3.94
N LEU A 125 4.16 -7.69 -2.66
CA LEU A 125 4.54 -8.86 -1.86
C LEU A 125 3.74 -10.12 -2.19
N SER A 126 2.45 -9.99 -2.52
CA SER A 126 1.57 -11.14 -2.77
C SER A 126 1.61 -11.64 -4.21
N GLU A 127 1.95 -10.78 -5.16
CA GLU A 127 1.93 -11.11 -6.59
C GLU A 127 3.24 -10.80 -7.31
N PHE A 128 3.69 -9.53 -7.32
CA PHE A 128 4.70 -9.12 -8.28
C PHE A 128 6.07 -9.75 -8.04
N ILE A 129 6.56 -9.74 -6.79
CA ILE A 129 7.83 -10.39 -6.48
C ILE A 129 7.71 -11.93 -6.59
N PRO A 130 6.69 -12.59 -6.01
CA PRO A 130 6.55 -14.05 -6.15
C PRO A 130 6.45 -14.56 -7.59
N LYS A 131 5.86 -13.76 -8.50
CA LYS A 131 5.77 -14.11 -9.93
C LYS A 131 6.98 -13.65 -10.76
N GLY A 132 7.99 -13.03 -10.15
CA GLY A 132 9.17 -12.52 -10.83
C GLY A 132 8.88 -11.34 -11.77
N MET A 133 7.80 -10.60 -11.52
CA MET A 133 7.41 -9.42 -12.31
C MET A 133 8.23 -8.18 -11.95
N VAL A 134 8.70 -8.10 -10.70
CA VAL A 134 9.55 -7.03 -10.17
C VAL A 134 10.60 -7.61 -9.23
N VAL A 135 11.65 -6.84 -8.97
CA VAL A 135 12.64 -7.10 -7.92
C VAL A 135 12.66 -5.92 -6.96
N SER A 136 12.75 -6.19 -5.65
CA SER A 136 13.08 -5.13 -4.68
C SER A 136 14.58 -4.88 -4.73
N TRP A 137 14.98 -3.61 -4.68
CA TRP A 137 16.39 -3.22 -4.62
C TRP A 137 16.63 -2.15 -3.57
N THR A 138 17.44 -2.49 -2.58
CA THR A 138 17.96 -1.59 -1.55
C THR A 138 19.37 -1.16 -1.94
N PRO A 139 19.66 0.14 -2.09
CA PRO A 139 21.00 0.62 -2.42
C PRO A 139 22.00 0.23 -1.32
N PRO A 140 23.06 -0.56 -1.63
CA PRO A 140 23.98 -1.05 -0.60
C PRO A 140 24.70 0.03 0.22
N ASP A 141 24.94 1.21 -0.36
CA ASP A 141 25.52 2.36 0.34
C ASP A 141 24.57 3.06 1.31
N LEU A 142 23.26 2.92 1.08
CA LEU A 142 22.21 3.49 1.92
C LEU A 142 21.61 2.47 2.90
N ALA A 143 21.85 1.17 2.71
CA ALA A 143 21.26 0.10 3.52
C ALA A 143 21.43 0.33 5.03
N LYS A 144 22.60 0.79 5.48
CA LYS A 144 22.85 1.10 6.91
C LYS A 144 21.96 2.19 7.51
N ASP A 145 21.36 3.03 6.67
CA ASP A 145 20.51 4.16 7.04
C ASP A 145 19.01 3.83 6.82
N ILE A 146 18.70 2.63 6.34
CA ILE A 146 17.35 2.11 6.10
C ILE A 146 17.06 1.07 7.19
N ALA A 147 15.86 1.09 7.75
CA ALA A 147 15.48 0.09 8.75
C ALA A 147 15.23 -1.27 8.08
N ASP A 148 15.56 -2.39 8.75
CA ASP A 148 15.35 -3.75 8.22
C ASP A 148 13.92 -3.99 7.66
N ALA A 149 12.91 -3.40 8.31
CA ALA A 149 11.51 -3.52 7.89
C ALA A 149 11.16 -2.75 6.60
N GLU A 150 12.06 -1.87 6.15
CA GLU A 150 11.91 -0.97 5.01
C GLU A 150 12.76 -1.41 3.80
N GLU A 151 13.55 -2.48 3.91
CA GLU A 151 14.40 -2.97 2.83
C GLU A 151 13.65 -3.88 1.83
N TYR A 152 12.56 -4.53 2.26
CA TYR A 152 11.88 -5.53 1.44
C TYR A 152 10.35 -5.54 1.55
N PRO A 153 9.63 -4.98 0.55
CA PRO A 153 10.17 -4.20 -0.57
C PRO A 153 10.76 -2.88 -0.08
N GLN A 154 11.65 -2.28 -0.88
CA GLN A 154 12.31 -1.02 -0.51
C GLN A 154 11.27 0.10 -0.35
N VAL A 155 11.13 0.61 0.87
CA VAL A 155 10.32 1.79 1.17
C VAL A 155 11.14 3.04 0.88
N VAL A 156 10.65 3.93 0.02
CA VAL A 156 11.39 5.14 -0.39
C VAL A 156 11.01 6.35 0.46
N TYR A 157 9.76 6.41 0.92
CA TYR A 157 9.28 7.41 1.87
C TYR A 157 7.98 6.94 2.51
N TRP A 158 7.65 7.47 3.68
CA TRP A 158 6.34 7.30 4.30
C TRP A 158 5.40 8.45 3.95
N GLN A 159 4.12 8.13 3.75
CA GLN A 159 3.05 9.12 3.61
C GLN A 159 2.01 8.95 4.71
N PRO A 160 2.24 9.52 5.91
CA PRO A 160 1.28 9.39 7.00
C PRO A 160 -0.06 10.02 6.63
N CYS A 161 -1.14 9.27 6.80
CA CYS A 161 -2.50 9.79 6.78
C CYS A 161 -2.90 10.30 8.16
N VAL A 162 -3.58 11.44 8.19
CA VAL A 162 -3.98 12.13 9.41
C VAL A 162 -5.45 12.53 9.34
N ILE A 163 -6.09 12.64 10.49
CA ILE A 163 -7.39 13.30 10.58
C ILE A 163 -7.17 14.82 10.54
N GLY A 164 -7.68 15.42 9.47
CA GLY A 164 -7.66 16.84 9.20
C GLY A 164 -8.96 17.55 9.57
N TYR A 165 -8.85 18.82 9.92
CA TYR A 165 -9.97 19.70 10.19
C TYR A 165 -9.68 21.14 9.73
N ASN A 166 -10.72 21.97 9.61
CA ASN A 166 -10.55 23.37 9.24
C ASN A 166 -10.02 24.19 10.44
N SER A 167 -8.75 24.63 10.38
CA SER A 167 -8.11 25.36 11.48
C SER A 167 -8.59 26.81 11.66
N ALA A 168 -9.36 27.36 10.69
CA ALA A 168 -9.99 28.67 10.85
C ALA A 168 -11.31 28.59 11.62
N ILE A 169 -11.92 27.40 11.72
CA ILE A 169 -13.22 27.18 12.37
C ILE A 169 -13.06 26.44 13.70
N TYR A 170 -12.19 25.43 13.74
CA TYR A 170 -11.90 24.70 14.98
C TYR A 170 -10.50 25.08 15.49
N SER A 171 -10.40 25.49 16.76
CA SER A 171 -9.11 25.80 17.39
C SER A 171 -8.29 24.56 17.75
N GLU A 172 -8.96 23.41 17.84
CA GLU A 172 -8.37 22.08 18.04
C GLU A 172 -9.17 21.04 17.25
N SER A 173 -8.72 19.79 17.19
CA SER A 173 -9.51 18.74 16.54
C SER A 173 -10.89 18.61 17.19
N PRO A 174 -11.97 18.63 16.39
CA PRO A 174 -13.34 18.54 16.89
C PRO A 174 -13.75 17.11 17.28
N ILE A 175 -12.85 16.14 17.09
CA ILE A 175 -12.93 14.79 17.66
C ILE A 175 -11.61 14.44 18.35
N LYS A 176 -11.68 13.60 19.38
CA LYS A 176 -10.51 12.97 20.01
C LYS A 176 -10.54 11.46 19.87
N ASN A 177 -11.66 10.90 19.44
CA ASN A 177 -11.83 9.48 19.23
C ASN A 177 -12.56 9.19 17.90
N LEU A 178 -12.08 8.22 17.12
CA LEU A 178 -12.66 7.85 15.83
C LEU A 178 -14.08 7.32 15.94
N TRP A 179 -14.50 6.77 17.09
CA TRP A 179 -15.90 6.41 17.31
C TRP A 179 -16.84 7.60 17.23
N GLU A 180 -16.37 8.82 17.51
CA GLU A 180 -17.20 10.02 17.34
C GLU A 180 -17.65 10.20 15.88
N LEU A 181 -16.88 9.73 14.89
CA LEU A 181 -17.27 9.77 13.47
C LEU A 181 -18.53 8.95 13.17
N THR A 182 -18.92 8.05 14.06
CA THR A 182 -20.14 7.24 13.94
C THR A 182 -21.38 7.93 14.53
N GLU A 183 -21.19 9.06 15.23
CA GLU A 183 -22.28 9.80 15.88
C GLU A 183 -23.07 10.65 14.86
N GLU A 184 -24.37 10.82 15.11
CA GLU A 184 -25.28 11.55 14.23
C GLU A 184 -24.82 12.99 13.95
N LYS A 185 -24.12 13.63 14.90
CA LYS A 185 -23.56 15.00 14.75
C LYS A 185 -22.57 15.10 13.58
N TRP A 186 -21.93 13.97 13.23
CA TRP A 186 -20.94 13.81 12.15
C TRP A 186 -21.50 13.13 10.89
N ARG A 187 -22.80 12.80 10.86
CA ARG A 187 -23.42 12.22 9.66
C ARG A 187 -23.18 13.11 8.45
N GLY A 188 -22.62 12.55 7.37
CA GLY A 188 -22.35 13.33 6.15
C GLY A 188 -21.25 14.38 6.31
N LYS A 189 -20.38 14.29 7.32
CA LYS A 189 -19.33 15.29 7.60
C LYS A 189 -17.92 14.68 7.74
N PHE A 190 -17.74 13.44 7.31
CA PHE A 190 -16.43 12.83 7.18
C PHE A 190 -16.09 12.67 5.71
N VAL A 191 -14.98 13.23 5.25
CA VAL A 191 -14.50 13.14 3.86
C VAL A 191 -13.30 12.19 3.80
N THR A 192 -13.31 11.28 2.84
CA THR A 192 -12.25 10.29 2.61
C THR A 192 -12.05 10.06 1.12
N CYS A 193 -10.91 9.53 0.73
CA CYS A 193 -10.75 9.01 -0.62
C CYS A 193 -11.60 7.76 -0.85
N ASP A 194 -12.10 7.58 -2.08
CA ASP A 194 -12.77 6.34 -2.49
C ASP A 194 -11.75 5.20 -2.54
N PRO A 195 -11.92 4.13 -1.73
CA PRO A 195 -10.98 3.01 -1.71
C PRO A 195 -10.93 2.23 -3.02
N GLN A 196 -11.93 2.35 -3.90
CA GLN A 196 -11.88 1.73 -5.24
C GLN A 196 -10.93 2.45 -6.19
N ILE A 197 -10.67 3.74 -5.95
CA ILE A 197 -9.79 4.58 -6.77
C ILE A 197 -8.42 4.71 -6.12
N GLN A 198 -8.37 4.80 -4.79
CA GLN A 198 -7.16 4.98 -3.99
C GLN A 198 -6.95 3.75 -3.09
N PRO A 199 -6.19 2.72 -3.54
CA PRO A 199 -6.04 1.46 -2.82
C PRO A 199 -5.52 1.59 -1.39
N TYR A 200 -4.71 2.62 -1.11
CA TYR A 200 -4.21 2.87 0.24
C TYR A 200 -5.35 3.07 1.28
N MET A 201 -6.54 3.50 0.85
CA MET A 201 -7.70 3.58 1.74
C MET A 201 -8.25 2.21 2.13
N TRP A 202 -8.06 1.17 1.31
CA TRP A 202 -8.31 -0.21 1.75
C TRP A 202 -7.35 -0.60 2.88
N HIS A 203 -6.09 -0.17 2.83
CA HIS A 203 -5.13 -0.45 3.89
C HIS A 203 -5.52 0.24 5.21
N PHE A 204 -6.05 1.46 5.15
CA PHE A 204 -6.63 2.10 6.33
C PHE A 204 -7.73 1.25 6.98
N PHE A 205 -8.73 0.81 6.19
CA PHE A 205 -9.81 0.00 6.74
C PHE A 205 -9.35 -1.39 7.18
N ALA A 206 -8.39 -2.00 6.48
CA ALA A 206 -7.77 -3.25 6.89
C ALA A 206 -7.04 -3.10 8.24
N ALA A 207 -6.29 -2.01 8.43
CA ALA A 207 -5.66 -1.70 9.71
C ALA A 207 -6.68 -1.48 10.82
N VAL A 208 -7.77 -0.77 10.56
CA VAL A 208 -8.89 -0.64 11.52
C VAL A 208 -9.41 -2.02 11.97
N ILE A 209 -9.58 -2.93 11.02
CA ILE A 209 -10.08 -4.29 11.28
C ILE A 209 -9.06 -5.11 12.06
N ASP A 210 -7.77 -5.06 11.68
CA ASP A 210 -6.70 -5.80 12.35
C ASP A 210 -6.49 -5.33 13.80
N HIS A 211 -6.59 -4.01 14.02
CA HIS A 211 -6.50 -3.38 15.33
C HIS A 211 -7.85 -3.34 16.09
N GLY A 212 -8.71 -4.33 15.87
CA GLY A 212 -10.04 -4.40 16.48
C GLY A 212 -10.04 -4.32 18.00
N ASP A 213 -9.02 -4.86 18.68
CA ASP A 213 -8.90 -4.77 20.14
C ASP A 213 -8.68 -3.33 20.62
N GLU A 214 -7.90 -2.53 19.88
CA GLU A 214 -7.70 -1.11 20.18
C GLU A 214 -8.98 -0.31 19.96
N PHE A 215 -9.76 -0.63 18.93
CA PHE A 215 -11.08 -0.04 18.72
C PHE A 215 -12.06 -0.40 19.83
N ALA A 216 -12.02 -1.64 20.34
CA ALA A 216 -12.85 -2.07 21.47
C ALA A 216 -12.50 -1.29 22.75
N GLN A 217 -11.20 -1.12 23.03
CA GLN A 217 -10.73 -0.32 24.16
C GLN A 217 -11.11 1.15 23.99
N ALA A 218 -10.91 1.73 22.81
CA ALA A 218 -11.27 3.12 22.52
C ALA A 218 -12.77 3.38 22.68
N TYR A 219 -13.63 2.41 22.35
CA TYR A 219 -15.07 2.49 22.60
C TYR A 219 -15.38 2.53 24.10
N GLN A 220 -14.77 1.63 24.86
CA GLN A 220 -14.92 1.55 26.32
C GLN A 220 -14.43 2.82 27.01
N ASP A 221 -13.32 3.40 26.55
CA ASP A 221 -12.76 4.65 27.07
C ASP A 221 -13.68 5.84 26.79
N LEU A 222 -14.30 5.89 25.60
CA LEU A 222 -15.17 6.99 25.19
C LEU A 222 -16.55 6.92 25.88
N TYR A 223 -17.17 5.75 25.89
CA TYR A 223 -18.57 5.59 26.32
C TYR A 223 -18.73 4.98 27.71
N GLY A 224 -17.65 4.53 28.34
CA GLY A 224 -17.69 3.92 29.67
C GLY A 224 -18.34 2.53 29.71
N LYS A 225 -18.61 1.91 28.56
CA LYS A 225 -19.27 0.60 28.46
C LYS A 225 -18.62 -0.27 27.38
N LYS A 226 -18.74 -1.58 27.54
CA LYS A 226 -18.21 -2.54 26.56
C LYS A 226 -19.01 -2.43 25.27
N LEU A 227 -18.32 -2.48 24.12
CA LEU A 227 -18.98 -2.57 22.84
C LEU A 227 -19.74 -3.89 22.73
N GLU A 228 -21.01 -3.80 22.34
CA GLU A 228 -21.79 -4.94 21.87
C GLU A 228 -21.72 -4.93 20.34
N THR A 229 -21.10 -5.95 19.75
CA THR A 229 -20.97 -6.08 18.30
C THR A 229 -21.52 -7.42 17.81
N LYS A 230 -22.07 -7.40 16.60
CA LYS A 230 -22.48 -8.59 15.85
C LYS A 230 -21.45 -9.00 14.78
N TYR A 231 -20.38 -8.23 14.62
CA TYR A 231 -19.29 -8.51 13.69
C TYR A 231 -18.16 -9.24 14.41
N GLU A 232 -17.15 -9.65 13.64
CA GLU A 232 -16.02 -10.43 14.14
C GLU A 232 -15.21 -9.68 15.20
N ASN A 233 -15.04 -8.36 15.07
CA ASN A 233 -14.36 -7.52 16.04
C ASN A 233 -14.87 -6.06 16.01
N ALA A 234 -14.35 -5.21 16.90
CA ALA A 234 -14.78 -3.81 17.00
C ALA A 234 -14.34 -2.95 15.80
N GLY A 235 -13.28 -3.34 15.09
CA GLY A 235 -12.86 -2.67 13.85
C GLY A 235 -13.91 -2.83 12.75
N TRP A 236 -14.40 -4.05 12.53
CA TRP A 236 -15.52 -4.31 11.62
C TRP A 236 -16.80 -3.55 12.00
N GLU A 237 -17.12 -3.50 13.30
CA GLU A 237 -18.26 -2.72 13.79
C GLU A 237 -18.10 -1.24 13.49
N TRP A 238 -16.91 -0.68 13.75
CA TRP A 238 -16.63 0.72 13.46
C TRP A 238 -16.76 1.04 11.96
N VAL A 239 -16.21 0.19 11.09
CA VAL A 239 -16.35 0.36 9.63
C VAL A 239 -17.83 0.37 9.24
N ALA A 240 -18.61 -0.60 9.71
CA ALA A 240 -20.04 -0.67 9.40
C ALA A 240 -20.80 0.59 9.87
N GLN A 241 -20.52 1.07 11.10
CA GLN A 241 -21.16 2.25 11.64
C GLN A 241 -20.72 3.54 10.94
N LEU A 242 -19.44 3.68 10.59
CA LEU A 242 -18.93 4.81 9.83
C LEU A 242 -19.68 4.93 8.49
N PHE A 243 -19.75 3.84 7.72
CA PHE A 243 -20.44 3.85 6.42
C PHE A 243 -21.95 4.06 6.57
N ALA A 244 -22.57 3.55 7.64
CA ALA A 244 -23.96 3.88 7.97
C ALA A 244 -24.15 5.37 8.33
N ASN A 245 -23.08 6.07 8.71
CA ASN A 245 -23.05 7.52 8.96
C ASN A 245 -22.75 8.36 7.69
N ASN A 246 -22.74 7.73 6.51
CA ASN A 246 -22.69 8.37 5.19
C ASN A 246 -21.44 9.25 4.97
N PRO A 247 -20.22 8.68 4.98
CA PRO A 247 -19.02 9.43 4.66
C PRO A 247 -19.04 9.88 3.20
N ILE A 248 -18.35 10.98 2.91
CA ILE A 248 -18.21 11.57 1.58
C ILE A 248 -16.94 11.00 0.94
N ALA A 249 -17.10 10.27 -0.16
CA ALA A 249 -15.99 9.74 -0.94
C ALA A 249 -15.61 10.71 -2.08
N VAL A 250 -14.31 10.96 -2.25
CA VAL A 250 -13.73 11.75 -3.36
C VAL A 250 -12.58 11.00 -4.02
N GLU A 251 -12.20 11.38 -5.24
CA GLU A 251 -11.23 10.62 -6.03
C GLU A 251 -9.79 10.74 -5.52
N HIS A 252 -9.40 11.92 -5.05
CA HIS A 252 -8.03 12.17 -4.62
C HIS A 252 -7.96 12.96 -3.31
N ASP A 253 -6.80 12.83 -2.68
CA ASP A 253 -6.50 13.41 -1.37
C ASP A 253 -6.47 14.95 -1.38
N THR A 254 -6.23 15.56 -2.55
CA THR A 254 -6.28 17.02 -2.71
C THR A 254 -7.72 17.55 -2.51
N GLU A 255 -8.72 16.76 -2.88
CA GLU A 255 -10.13 17.09 -2.82
C GLU A 255 -10.62 16.96 -1.38
N VAL A 256 -10.10 15.99 -0.62
CA VAL A 256 -10.30 15.89 0.83
C VAL A 256 -9.79 17.17 1.51
N ALA A 257 -8.53 17.55 1.23
CA ALA A 257 -7.93 18.75 1.77
C ALA A 257 -8.73 20.03 1.41
N LYS A 258 -9.20 20.15 0.18
CA LYS A 258 -10.05 21.30 -0.24
C LYS A 258 -11.40 21.30 0.46
N ALA A 259 -12.04 20.14 0.61
CA ALA A 259 -13.33 20.03 1.28
C ALA A 259 -13.25 20.43 2.76
N ILE A 260 -12.13 20.13 3.42
CA ILE A 260 -11.88 20.48 4.82
C ILE A 260 -11.44 21.94 4.97
N GLY A 261 -10.48 22.40 4.15
CA GLY A 261 -9.70 23.60 4.42
C GLY A 261 -10.14 24.86 3.69
N SER A 262 -11.15 24.81 2.82
CA SER A 262 -11.56 25.98 2.03
C SER A 262 -12.02 27.16 2.93
N PRO A 263 -11.73 28.41 2.56
CA PRO A 263 -12.15 29.57 3.34
C PRO A 263 -13.67 29.80 3.27
N GLY A 264 -14.21 30.48 4.28
CA GLY A 264 -15.62 30.89 4.32
C GLY A 264 -16.62 29.81 4.72
N GLN A 265 -16.14 28.63 5.14
CA GLN A 265 -16.99 27.57 5.68
C GLN A 265 -17.52 27.93 7.08
N THR A 266 -18.74 27.52 7.40
CA THR A 266 -19.35 27.72 8.73
C THR A 266 -19.44 26.44 9.56
N ASN A 267 -19.59 25.30 8.89
CA ASN A 267 -19.68 23.97 9.50
C ASN A 267 -18.93 22.98 8.60
N PRO A 268 -17.59 23.11 8.52
CA PRO A 268 -16.78 22.30 7.62
C PRO A 268 -16.75 20.84 8.07
N PRO A 269 -16.64 19.89 7.12
CA PRO A 269 -16.38 18.51 7.46
C PRO A 269 -14.96 18.36 8.05
N ILE A 270 -14.72 17.19 8.63
CA ILE A 270 -13.37 16.68 8.86
C ILE A 270 -13.10 15.55 7.87
N GLY A 271 -11.85 15.12 7.76
CA GLY A 271 -11.54 14.01 6.84
C GLY A 271 -10.15 13.46 7.04
N ILE A 272 -9.87 12.36 6.35
CA ILE A 272 -8.57 11.69 6.37
C ILE A 272 -7.79 12.07 5.12
N HIS A 273 -6.61 12.64 5.30
CA HIS A 273 -5.74 13.05 4.19
C HIS A 273 -4.27 12.84 4.49
N THR A 274 -3.41 12.78 3.47
CA THR A 274 -1.96 12.64 3.69
C THR A 274 -1.37 13.94 4.26
N LEU A 275 -0.48 13.82 5.24
CA LEU A 275 0.17 14.98 5.89
C LEU A 275 0.84 15.93 4.88
N THR A 276 1.23 15.40 3.71
CA THR A 276 1.83 16.16 2.62
C THR A 276 0.98 17.32 2.10
N ARG A 277 -0.35 17.27 2.28
CA ARG A 277 -1.30 18.34 1.93
C ARG A 277 -1.07 19.63 2.73
N HIS A 278 -0.55 19.54 3.95
CA HIS A 278 -0.26 20.73 4.77
C HIS A 278 0.84 21.61 4.19
N ARG A 279 1.81 21.03 3.45
CA ARG A 279 2.83 21.81 2.75
C ARG A 279 2.21 22.69 1.65
N ASP A 280 1.26 22.12 0.91
CA ASP A 280 0.67 22.76 -0.26
C ASP A 280 -0.49 23.70 0.15
N ALA A 281 -0.93 23.65 1.42
CA ALA A 281 -2.07 24.39 1.96
C ALA A 281 -1.96 25.91 1.79
N LYS A 282 -0.78 26.48 2.03
CA LYS A 282 -0.56 27.93 1.89
C LYS A 282 -0.75 28.40 0.44
N GLU A 283 -0.20 27.66 -0.52
CA GLU A 283 -0.28 27.99 -1.95
C GLU A 283 -1.73 27.84 -2.46
N GLN A 284 -2.48 26.89 -1.89
CA GLN A 284 -3.88 26.63 -2.24
C GLN A 284 -4.88 27.44 -1.40
N ASN A 285 -4.40 28.34 -0.51
CA ASN A 285 -5.23 29.12 0.40
C ASN A 285 -6.19 28.25 1.25
N LEU A 286 -5.68 27.15 1.81
CA LEU A 286 -6.39 26.23 2.68
C LEU A 286 -6.01 26.42 4.15
N HIS A 287 -7.00 26.32 5.03
CA HIS A 287 -6.86 26.36 6.49
C HIS A 287 -6.90 24.94 7.07
N LEU A 288 -5.77 24.22 6.98
CA LEU A 288 -5.69 22.83 7.45
C LEU A 288 -5.03 22.74 8.82
N GLY A 289 -5.77 22.19 9.78
CA GLY A 289 -5.27 21.64 11.04
C GLY A 289 -5.31 20.11 11.01
N PHE A 290 -4.54 19.48 11.87
CA PHE A 290 -4.58 18.03 12.09
C PHE A 290 -4.28 17.73 13.56
N ASP A 291 -4.76 16.60 14.08
CA ASP A 291 -4.44 16.13 15.42
C ASP A 291 -3.88 14.70 15.36
N PRO A 292 -2.59 14.49 15.66
CA PRO A 292 -1.98 13.17 15.64
C PRO A 292 -2.41 12.29 16.82
N ASN A 293 -3.21 12.81 17.77
CA ASN A 293 -3.59 12.11 18.99
C ASN A 293 -5.03 11.58 18.97
N VAL A 294 -5.72 11.63 17.83
CA VAL A 294 -7.04 11.00 17.68
C VAL A 294 -6.90 9.49 17.91
N LYS A 295 -7.72 8.94 18.81
CA LYS A 295 -7.66 7.53 19.21
C LYS A 295 -8.78 6.68 18.58
N PRO A 296 -8.56 5.38 18.32
CA PRO A 296 -7.25 4.75 18.26
C PRO A 296 -6.41 5.37 17.13
N ALA A 297 -5.09 5.35 17.28
CA ALA A 297 -4.20 5.86 16.26
C ALA A 297 -4.13 4.83 15.13
N VAL A 298 -4.89 5.03 14.06
CA VAL A 298 -4.77 4.23 12.84
C VAL A 298 -3.87 4.98 11.87
N GLY A 299 -2.57 4.82 12.09
CA GLY A 299 -1.59 4.98 11.01
C GLY A 299 -1.51 3.64 10.28
N PHE A 300 -1.78 3.65 8.98
CA PHE A 300 -1.20 2.63 8.10
C PHE A 300 0.02 3.29 7.47
N ALA A 301 1.07 2.51 7.38
CA ALA A 301 2.33 2.88 6.77
C ALA A 301 2.43 2.00 5.52
#